data_AF-R7U9I2-F1
#
_entry.id   AF-R7U9I2-F1
#
_cell.length_a   1.000
_cell.length_b   1.000
_cell.length_c   1.000
_cell.angle_alpha   90.00
_cell.angle_beta   90.00
_cell.angle_gamma   90.00
#
_symmetry.space_group_name_H-M   'P 1'
#
loop_
_entity.id
_entity.type
_entity.pdbx_description
1 polymer ?
#
loop_
_entity_poly.entity_id
_entity_poly.type
_entity_poly.pdbx_seq_one_letter_code
_entity_poly.pdbx_strand_id
1 'polypeptide(L)'
;TGTPLQNNLEELFHLLNFLDSKQFGHMTTFLEEFADISKEDQIKKLHEVLGPHLLRRLKADVLKNMPSKSEFIVRVELNPMQRYFSFVFFVRKYYKYILTRNFEALNSRTGSNQVSLLNIMMDLKKCCNHPYLFPTAANEAPKLPNGMFEGRGLIKACGKLELMAAMLRKLSNDGHRVLIFSQVNLFLFLGDY
;
A
#
# COMPACT_ATOMS: atom_id res chain seq x y z
N THR A 1 15.66 -3.49 13.92
CA THR A 1 14.66 -3.41 12.83
C THR A 1 15.25 -2.69 11.63
N GLY A 2 14.83 -3.01 10.39
CA GLY A 2 15.34 -2.40 9.16
C GLY A 2 14.53 -1.19 8.65
N THR A 3 13.35 -0.95 9.22
CA THR A 3 12.54 0.24 8.95
C THR A 3 12.92 1.37 9.91
N PRO A 4 12.96 2.63 9.45
CA PRO A 4 13.16 3.77 10.35
C PRO A 4 12.05 3.81 11.39
N LEU A 5 12.36 4.43 12.54
CA LEU A 5 11.47 4.69 13.69
C LEU A 5 9.99 4.69 13.28
N GLN A 6 9.21 3.79 13.87
CA GLN A 6 7.77 3.70 13.60
C GLN A 6 7.10 5.06 13.83
N ASN A 7 6.06 5.36 13.03
CA ASN A 7 5.35 6.65 13.08
C ASN A 7 4.56 6.87 14.40
N ASN A 8 4.61 5.95 15.36
CA ASN A 8 3.95 6.06 16.64
C ASN A 8 4.99 6.01 17.78
N LEU A 9 5.01 7.05 18.63
CA LEU A 9 5.87 7.13 19.82
C LEU A 9 5.56 6.03 20.84
N GLU A 10 4.31 5.57 20.91
CA GLU A 10 3.93 4.47 21.79
C GLU A 10 4.62 3.17 21.37
N GLU A 11 4.67 2.90 20.06
CA GLU A 11 5.39 1.73 19.54
C GLU A 11 6.90 1.84 19.81
N LEU A 12 7.47 3.04 19.66
CA LEU A 12 8.85 3.30 20.02
C LEU A 12 9.11 3.05 21.51
N PHE A 13 8.23 3.54 22.40
CA PHE A 13 8.32 3.29 23.84
C PHE A 13 8.29 1.80 24.15
N HIS A 14 7.36 1.04 23.57
CA HIS A 14 7.28 -0.39 23.81
C HIS A 14 8.55 -1.14 23.37
N LEU A 15 9.15 -0.74 22.25
CA LEU A 15 10.44 -1.29 21.82
C LEU A 15 11.57 -0.95 22.78
N LEU A 16 11.62 0.27 23.31
CA LEU A 16 12.65 0.69 24.26
C LEU A 16 12.46 0.05 25.64
N ASN A 17 11.24 -0.01 26.14
CA ASN A 17 10.90 -0.73 27.37
C ASN A 17 11.23 -2.23 27.27
N PHE A 18 11.08 -2.83 26.09
CA PHE A 18 11.52 -4.20 25.86
C PHE A 18 13.05 -4.36 25.94
N LEU A 19 13.82 -3.38 25.45
CA LEU A 19 15.28 -3.40 25.49
C LEU A 19 15.83 -3.09 26.89
N ASP A 20 15.29 -2.07 27.56
CA ASP A 20 15.66 -1.66 28.91
C ASP A 20 14.45 -1.13 29.70
N SER A 21 13.80 -2.04 30.42
CA SER A 21 12.63 -1.73 31.25
C SER A 21 12.96 -0.92 32.51
N LYS A 22 14.24 -0.81 32.89
CA LYS A 22 14.66 -0.01 34.04
C LYS A 22 14.72 1.47 33.68
N GLN A 23 15.23 1.77 32.49
CA GLN A 23 15.30 3.13 31.97
C GLN A 23 13.94 3.62 31.45
N PHE A 24 13.13 2.72 30.86
CA PHE A 24 11.87 3.07 30.19
C PHE A 24 10.64 2.39 30.82
N GLY A 25 10.49 2.51 32.15
CA GLY A 25 9.37 1.87 32.88
C GLY A 25 8.02 2.59 32.80
N HIS A 26 8.00 3.89 32.42
CA HIS A 26 6.81 4.74 32.50
C HIS A 26 6.47 5.38 31.15
N MET A 27 5.43 4.86 30.51
CA MET A 27 4.96 5.33 29.20
C MET A 27 4.47 6.78 29.27
N THR A 28 3.70 7.14 30.28
CA THR A 28 3.11 8.47 30.41
C THR A 28 4.18 9.55 30.50
N THR A 29 5.22 9.33 31.30
CA THR A 29 6.36 10.25 31.44
C THR A 29 7.11 10.41 30.12
N PHE A 30 7.33 9.31 29.39
CA PHE A 30 7.97 9.35 28.07
C PHE A 30 7.11 10.11 27.05
N LEU A 31 5.81 9.86 27.00
CA LEU A 31 4.90 10.56 26.08
C LEU A 31 4.76 12.03 26.42
N GLU A 32 4.73 12.42 27.69
CA GLU A 32 4.71 13.84 28.12
C GLU A 32 6.02 14.55 27.75
N GLU A 33 7.16 13.89 27.93
CA GLU A 33 8.48 14.44 27.61
C GLU A 33 8.67 14.67 26.10
N PHE A 34 8.09 13.79 25.27
CA PHE A 34 8.19 13.82 23.80
C PHE A 34 6.85 14.12 23.09
N ALA A 35 5.88 14.75 23.77
CA ALA A 35 4.55 15.03 23.20
C ALA A 35 4.61 16.01 22.00
N ASP A 36 5.66 16.85 21.95
CA ASP A 36 5.76 17.99 21.05
C ASP A 36 7.07 17.93 20.22
N ILE A 37 7.21 16.84 19.45
CA ILE A 37 8.36 16.51 18.57
C ILE A 37 8.62 17.57 17.48
N SER A 38 7.80 18.61 17.40
CA SER A 38 7.98 19.75 16.51
C SER A 38 9.24 20.59 16.84
N LYS A 39 9.83 20.43 18.02
CA LYS A 39 11.05 21.15 18.46
C LYS A 39 12.30 20.34 18.15
N GLU A 40 13.23 20.93 17.39
CA GLU A 40 14.52 20.31 17.05
C GLU A 40 15.29 19.79 18.28
N ASP A 41 15.17 20.47 19.43
CA ASP A 41 15.85 20.07 20.67
C ASP A 41 15.32 18.75 21.25
N GLN A 42 14.00 18.49 21.13
CA GLN A 42 13.43 17.21 21.56
C GLN A 42 13.85 16.07 20.64
N ILE A 43 13.99 16.33 19.33
CA ILE A 43 14.51 15.35 18.36
C ILE A 43 15.96 14.98 18.69
N LYS A 44 16.81 15.97 19.02
CA LYS A 44 18.20 15.71 19.44
C LYS A 44 18.26 14.88 20.72
N LYS A 45 17.48 15.24 21.74
CA LYS A 45 17.40 14.49 23.00
C LYS A 45 16.96 13.05 22.78
N LEU A 46 15.95 12.84 21.92
CA LEU A 46 15.52 11.50 21.54
C LEU A 46 16.65 10.72 20.84
N HIS A 47 17.39 11.36 19.94
CA HIS A 47 18.54 10.72 19.28
C HIS A 47 19.66 10.32 20.26
N GLU A 48 19.93 11.11 21.30
CA GLU A 48 20.92 10.77 22.34
C GLU A 48 20.47 9.58 23.18
N VAL A 49 19.21 9.57 23.60
CA VAL A 49 18.60 8.46 24.35
C VAL A 49 18.58 7.16 23.53
N LEU A 50 18.32 7.28 22.23
CA LEU A 50 18.30 6.15 21.30
C LEU A 50 19.69 5.67 20.89
N GLY A 51 20.70 6.54 20.90
CA GLY A 51 22.07 6.27 20.45
C GLY A 51 22.70 4.97 20.98
N PRO A 52 22.68 4.69 22.31
CA PRO A 52 23.25 3.45 22.85
C PRO A 52 22.46 2.19 22.47
N HIS A 53 21.18 2.34 22.12
CA HIS A 53 20.27 1.22 21.82
C HIS A 53 20.09 0.97 20.31
N LEU A 54 20.41 1.95 19.45
CA LEU A 54 20.21 1.90 18.01
C LEU A 54 21.49 2.21 17.23
N LEU A 55 22.04 1.19 16.57
CA LEU A 55 23.04 1.38 15.52
C LEU A 55 22.36 1.47 14.15
N ARG A 56 22.32 2.67 13.58
CA ARG A 56 21.82 2.93 12.22
C ARG A 56 22.98 3.30 11.29
N ARG A 57 23.10 2.59 10.17
CA ARG A 57 24.06 2.91 9.08
C ARG A 57 23.32 3.01 7.76
N LEU A 58 23.65 3.98 6.92
CA LEU A 58 23.12 4.06 5.57
C LEU A 58 23.98 3.18 4.64
N LYS A 59 23.37 2.65 3.58
CA LYS A 59 24.12 1.87 2.57
C LYS A 59 25.22 2.70 1.92
N ALA A 60 25.00 4.00 1.76
CA ALA A 60 25.99 4.95 1.25
C ALA A 60 27.23 5.05 2.15
N ASP A 61 27.06 4.94 3.47
CA ASP A 61 28.17 5.05 4.44
C ASP A 61 29.10 3.83 4.41
N VAL A 62 28.57 2.68 3.97
CA VAL A 62 29.26 1.38 4.04
C VAL A 62 29.71 0.87 2.66
N LEU A 63 28.96 1.17 1.60
CA LEU A 63 29.17 0.59 0.26
C LEU A 63 29.46 1.69 -0.77
N LYS A 64 30.74 2.06 -0.88
CA LYS A 64 31.24 3.14 -1.76
C LYS A 64 31.02 2.89 -3.26
N ASN A 65 30.88 1.63 -3.68
CA ASN A 65 30.72 1.24 -5.09
C ASN A 65 29.29 0.79 -5.46
N MET A 66 28.29 1.10 -4.62
CA MET A 66 26.90 0.77 -4.94
C MET A 66 26.30 1.83 -5.88
N PRO A 67 25.72 1.43 -7.04
CA PRO A 67 25.02 2.36 -7.91
C PRO A 67 23.90 3.08 -7.16
N SER A 68 23.66 4.36 -7.49
CA SER A 68 22.57 5.14 -6.90
C SER A 68 21.21 4.54 -7.25
N LYS A 69 20.33 4.40 -6.25
CA LYS A 69 18.93 4.03 -6.47
C LYS A 69 18.20 5.22 -7.09
N SER A 70 17.65 5.05 -8.29
CA SER A 70 16.71 5.98 -8.91
C SER A 70 15.27 5.55 -8.62
N GLU A 71 14.41 6.50 -8.27
CA GLU A 71 12.99 6.27 -8.01
C GLU A 71 12.14 7.04 -9.02
N PHE A 72 11.24 6.33 -9.71
CA PHE A 72 10.38 6.89 -10.74
C PHE A 72 8.93 6.56 -10.43
N ILE A 73 8.08 7.59 -10.38
CA ILE A 73 6.63 7.44 -10.23
C ILE A 73 6.01 7.46 -11.61
N VAL A 74 5.59 6.29 -12.09
CA VAL A 74 4.91 6.15 -13.38
C VAL A 74 3.41 6.32 -13.18
N ARG A 75 2.85 7.41 -13.68
CA ARG A 75 1.40 7.64 -13.68
C ARG A 75 0.77 6.85 -14.81
N VAL A 76 -0.30 6.13 -14.50
CA VAL A 76 -1.01 5.27 -15.46
C VAL A 76 -2.47 5.67 -15.51
N GLU A 77 -3.01 5.77 -16.71
CA GLU A 77 -4.42 6.04 -16.91
C GLU A 77 -5.25 4.77 -16.71
N LEU A 78 -6.49 4.95 -16.23
CA LEU A 78 -7.42 3.85 -16.08
C LEU A 78 -7.98 3.46 -17.44
N ASN A 79 -7.94 2.16 -17.75
CA ASN A 79 -8.56 1.62 -18.95
C ASN A 79 -10.09 1.90 -18.95
N PRO A 80 -10.75 2.09 -20.10
CA PRO A 80 -12.20 2.28 -20.18
C PRO A 80 -13.02 1.25 -19.39
N MET A 81 -12.60 -0.02 -19.37
CA MET A 81 -13.23 -1.06 -18.57
C MET A 81 -13.06 -0.80 -17.06
N GLN A 82 -11.86 -0.42 -16.60
CA GLN A 82 -11.61 -0.05 -15.20
C GLN A 82 -12.41 1.17 -14.78
N ARG A 83 -12.47 2.19 -15.65
CA ARG A 83 -13.26 3.39 -15.41
C ARG A 83 -14.74 3.06 -15.33
N TYR A 84 -15.26 2.23 -16.23
CA TYR A 84 -16.64 1.77 -16.21
C TYR A 84 -16.96 1.00 -14.93
N PHE A 85 -16.18 -0.03 -14.57
CA PHE A 85 -16.43 -0.78 -13.33
C PHE A 85 -16.25 0.10 -12.09
N SER A 86 -15.20 0.92 -12.01
CA SER A 86 -15.00 1.85 -10.89
C SER A 86 -16.18 2.81 -10.75
N PHE A 87 -16.69 3.34 -11.86
CA PHE A 87 -17.85 4.22 -11.87
C PHE A 87 -19.14 3.47 -11.50
N VAL A 88 -19.40 2.29 -12.08
CA VAL A 88 -20.59 1.47 -11.76
C VAL A 88 -20.59 1.00 -10.31
N PHE A 89 -19.43 0.61 -9.77
CA PHE A 89 -19.31 0.24 -8.35
C PHE A 89 -19.47 1.44 -7.44
N PHE A 90 -18.86 2.58 -7.76
CA PHE A 90 -19.04 3.82 -7.03
C PHE A 90 -20.52 4.23 -7.04
N VAL A 91 -21.14 4.30 -8.21
CA VAL A 91 -22.56 4.62 -8.34
C VAL A 91 -23.40 3.59 -7.59
N ARG A 92 -23.24 2.27 -7.77
CA ARG A 92 -24.06 1.28 -7.06
C ARG A 92 -23.95 1.37 -5.53
N LYS A 93 -22.74 1.59 -5.00
CA LYS A 93 -22.54 1.70 -3.55
C LYS A 93 -22.99 3.05 -3.01
N TYR A 94 -22.71 4.16 -3.70
CA TYR A 94 -22.99 5.51 -3.23
C TYR A 94 -24.35 6.06 -3.65
N TYR A 95 -24.98 5.56 -4.71
CA TYR A 95 -26.26 6.06 -5.24
C TYR A 95 -27.32 6.11 -4.13
N LYS A 96 -27.42 5.04 -3.32
CA LYS A 96 -28.33 5.00 -2.18
C LYS A 96 -27.97 6.03 -1.10
N TYR A 97 -26.70 6.22 -0.76
CA TYR A 97 -26.26 7.14 0.31
C TYR A 97 -26.25 8.61 -0.13
N ILE A 98 -25.95 8.89 -1.40
CA ILE A 98 -26.01 10.22 -2.02
C ILE A 98 -27.47 10.67 -2.14
N LEU A 99 -28.38 9.79 -2.60
CA LEU A 99 -29.82 10.10 -2.67
C LEU A 99 -30.43 10.32 -1.29
N THR A 100 -30.00 9.57 -0.29
CA THR A 100 -30.53 9.68 1.08
C THR A 100 -29.79 10.72 1.94
N ARG A 101 -28.78 11.42 1.38
CA ARG A 101 -27.92 12.40 2.08
C ARG A 101 -27.37 11.91 3.43
N ASN A 102 -27.17 10.60 3.57
CA ASN A 102 -26.79 9.99 4.84
C ASN A 102 -25.26 9.85 4.94
N PHE A 103 -24.58 10.97 5.20
CA PHE A 103 -23.13 11.02 5.38
C PHE A 103 -22.67 10.42 6.72
N GLU A 104 -23.56 10.30 7.70
CA GLU A 104 -23.30 9.66 9.00
C GLU A 104 -23.13 8.14 8.86
N ALA A 105 -23.95 7.49 8.01
CA ALA A 105 -23.86 6.05 7.75
C ALA A 105 -22.53 5.64 7.08
N LEU A 106 -21.84 6.58 6.41
CA LEU A 106 -20.53 6.34 5.79
C LEU A 106 -19.37 6.40 6.79
N ASN A 107 -19.55 7.12 7.91
CA ASN A 107 -18.54 7.35 8.95
C ASN A 107 -18.70 6.44 10.19
N SER A 108 -19.76 5.63 10.26
CA SER A 108 -19.99 4.74 11.39
C SER A 108 -18.95 3.61 11.46
N ARG A 109 -18.24 3.51 12.59
CA ARG A 109 -17.32 2.42 12.94
C ARG A 109 -18.03 1.21 13.56
N THR A 110 -19.36 1.24 13.71
CA THR A 110 -20.09 0.29 14.55
C THR A 110 -21.40 -0.12 13.89
N GLY A 111 -21.43 -1.29 13.25
CA GLY A 111 -22.66 -1.90 12.72
C GLY A 111 -22.40 -2.90 11.60
N SER A 112 -22.90 -4.13 11.76
CA SER A 112 -22.62 -5.30 10.91
C SER A 112 -23.13 -5.24 9.46
N ASN A 113 -23.75 -4.14 9.03
CA ASN A 113 -24.34 -4.00 7.69
C ASN A 113 -24.18 -2.60 7.07
N GLN A 114 -23.24 -1.77 7.54
CA GLN A 114 -22.98 -0.45 6.96
C GLN A 114 -21.74 -0.45 6.07
N VAL A 115 -21.84 0.23 4.92
CA VAL A 115 -20.74 0.42 3.98
C VAL A 115 -19.75 1.43 4.56
N SER A 116 -18.80 0.94 5.35
CA SER A 116 -17.72 1.77 5.93
C SER A 116 -16.84 2.36 4.83
N LEU A 117 -16.46 3.64 4.96
CA LEU A 117 -15.47 4.31 4.12
C LEU A 117 -14.16 3.51 3.93
N LEU A 118 -13.75 2.74 4.93
CA LEU A 118 -12.56 1.87 4.85
C LEU A 118 -12.73 0.76 3.80
N ASN A 119 -13.91 0.14 3.74
CA ASN A 119 -14.23 -0.87 2.73
C ASN A 119 -14.28 -0.27 1.33
N ILE A 120 -14.68 1.00 1.23
CA ILE A 120 -14.72 1.71 -0.05
C ILE A 120 -13.31 2.03 -0.54
N MET A 121 -12.44 2.51 0.35
CA MET A 121 -11.02 2.71 -0.01
C MET A 121 -10.37 1.40 -0.45
N MET A 122 -10.70 0.27 0.20
CA MET A 122 -10.24 -1.04 -0.25
C MET A 122 -10.77 -1.41 -1.63
N ASP A 123 -12.05 -1.18 -1.92
CA ASP A 123 -12.63 -1.51 -3.23
C ASP A 123 -12.11 -0.60 -4.34
N LEU A 124 -11.89 0.70 -4.07
CA LEU A 124 -11.23 1.61 -5.00
C LEU A 124 -9.79 1.14 -5.29
N LYS A 125 -9.05 0.71 -4.26
CA LYS A 125 -7.72 0.10 -4.45
C LYS A 125 -7.79 -1.15 -5.33
N LYS A 126 -8.80 -2.01 -5.17
CA LYS A 126 -9.01 -3.19 -6.03
C LYS A 126 -9.30 -2.78 -7.48
N CYS A 127 -10.22 -1.84 -7.72
CA CYS A 127 -10.51 -1.30 -9.07
C CYS A 127 -9.25 -0.80 -9.78
N CYS A 128 -8.44 -0.01 -9.07
CA CYS A 128 -7.19 0.53 -9.60
C CYS A 128 -6.10 -0.53 -9.82
N ASN A 129 -6.23 -1.71 -9.23
CA ASN A 129 -5.28 -2.81 -9.41
C ASN A 129 -5.68 -3.74 -10.55
N HIS A 130 -6.89 -4.29 -10.52
CA HIS A 130 -7.41 -5.12 -11.61
C HIS A 130 -8.94 -5.27 -11.52
N PRO A 131 -9.71 -5.14 -12.63
CA PRO A 131 -11.16 -5.31 -12.59
C PRO A 131 -11.59 -6.74 -12.23
N TYR A 132 -10.82 -7.77 -12.60
CA TYR A 132 -11.15 -9.17 -12.26
C TYR A 132 -10.97 -9.52 -10.77
N LEU A 133 -10.55 -8.57 -9.92
CA LEU A 133 -10.68 -8.74 -8.47
C LEU A 133 -12.14 -8.70 -8.00
N PHE A 134 -13.06 -8.28 -8.87
CA PHE A 134 -14.50 -8.32 -8.63
C PHE A 134 -15.12 -9.58 -9.24
N PRO A 135 -15.90 -10.36 -8.49
CA PRO A 135 -16.52 -11.59 -8.98
C PRO A 135 -17.37 -11.39 -10.25
N THR A 136 -18.08 -10.27 -10.36
CA THR A 136 -18.91 -9.96 -11.52
C THR A 136 -18.07 -9.81 -12.79
N ALA A 137 -16.98 -9.04 -12.72
CA ALA A 137 -16.08 -8.82 -13.84
C ALA A 137 -15.26 -10.09 -14.17
N ALA A 138 -14.89 -10.88 -13.16
CA ALA A 138 -14.19 -12.15 -13.34
C ALA A 138 -15.06 -13.22 -14.04
N ASN A 139 -16.38 -13.16 -13.90
CA ASN A 139 -17.30 -14.07 -14.59
C ASN A 139 -17.52 -13.67 -16.05
N GLU A 140 -17.52 -12.38 -16.35
CA GLU A 140 -17.64 -11.84 -17.72
C GLU A 140 -16.31 -11.85 -18.49
N ALA A 141 -15.19 -12.12 -17.81
CA ALA A 141 -13.88 -12.16 -18.41
C ALA A 141 -13.73 -13.33 -19.41
N PRO A 142 -13.03 -13.13 -20.54
CA PRO A 142 -12.69 -14.22 -21.44
C PRO A 142 -11.79 -15.22 -20.72
N LYS A 143 -12.20 -16.49 -20.73
CA LYS A 143 -11.49 -17.62 -20.12
C LYS A 143 -11.10 -18.62 -21.20
N LEU A 144 -9.93 -19.21 -21.00
CA LEU A 144 -9.46 -20.35 -21.77
C LEU A 144 -10.29 -21.60 -21.43
N PRO A 145 -10.28 -22.65 -22.27
CA PRO A 145 -11.02 -23.90 -22.03
C PRO A 145 -10.66 -24.61 -20.71
N ASN A 146 -9.48 -24.31 -20.15
CA ASN A 146 -9.00 -24.82 -18.88
C ASN A 146 -9.48 -23.99 -17.66
N GLY A 147 -10.31 -22.96 -17.87
CA GLY A 147 -10.84 -22.09 -16.81
C GLY A 147 -9.92 -20.94 -16.39
N MET A 148 -8.71 -20.84 -16.95
CA MET A 148 -7.78 -19.73 -16.71
C MET A 148 -8.20 -18.48 -17.50
N PHE A 149 -7.80 -17.29 -17.04
CA PHE A 149 -8.07 -16.06 -17.77
C PHE A 149 -7.25 -16.00 -19.06
N GLU A 150 -7.84 -15.47 -20.13
CA GLU A 150 -7.10 -15.22 -21.35
C GLU A 150 -6.06 -14.10 -21.12
N GLY A 151 -4.77 -14.38 -21.33
CA GLY A 151 -3.69 -13.43 -21.05
C GLY A 151 -3.80 -12.11 -21.81
N ARG A 152 -4.29 -12.12 -23.06
CA ARG A 152 -4.54 -10.88 -23.83
C ARG A 152 -5.70 -10.06 -23.26
N GLY A 153 -6.79 -10.73 -22.86
CA GLY A 153 -7.93 -10.09 -22.23
C GLY A 153 -7.56 -9.47 -20.88
N LEU A 154 -6.77 -10.20 -20.08
CA LEU A 154 -6.24 -9.77 -18.79
C LEU A 154 -5.40 -8.50 -18.90
N ILE A 155 -4.43 -8.45 -19.82
CA ILE A 155 -3.59 -7.26 -20.03
C ILE A 155 -4.44 -6.08 -20.49
N LYS A 156 -5.31 -6.29 -21.47
CA LYS A 156 -6.17 -5.22 -22.02
C LYS A 156 -7.20 -4.71 -21.02
N ALA A 157 -7.54 -5.47 -19.99
CA ALA A 157 -8.49 -5.05 -18.98
C ALA A 157 -7.88 -4.07 -17.95
N CYS A 158 -6.54 -3.96 -17.85
CA CYS A 158 -5.87 -3.14 -16.85
C CYS A 158 -4.74 -2.29 -17.43
N GLY A 159 -4.86 -0.97 -17.33
CA GLY A 159 -3.84 -0.03 -17.85
C GLY A 159 -2.46 -0.22 -17.21
N LYS A 160 -2.40 -0.63 -15.94
CA LYS A 160 -1.13 -0.96 -15.27
C LYS A 160 -0.46 -2.19 -15.89
N LEU A 161 -1.22 -3.23 -16.19
CA LEU A 161 -0.68 -4.45 -16.82
C LEU A 161 -0.25 -4.18 -18.26
N GLU A 162 -1.01 -3.37 -19.00
CA GLU A 162 -0.64 -2.96 -20.36
C GLU A 162 0.71 -2.25 -20.40
N LEU A 163 0.89 -1.23 -19.55
CA LEU A 163 2.16 -0.51 -19.46
C LEU A 163 3.29 -1.40 -18.93
N MET A 164 3.02 -2.17 -17.88
CA MET A 164 3.99 -3.10 -17.30
C MET A 164 4.45 -4.14 -18.33
N ALA A 165 3.54 -4.70 -19.14
CA ALA A 165 3.87 -5.68 -20.18
C ALA A 165 4.75 -5.08 -21.29
N ALA A 166 4.60 -3.78 -21.61
CA ALA A 166 5.51 -3.09 -22.52
C ALA A 166 6.89 -2.87 -21.88
N MET A 167 6.94 -2.44 -20.61
CA MET A 167 8.19 -2.23 -19.87
C MET A 167 8.98 -3.53 -19.66
N LEU A 168 8.31 -4.61 -19.26
CA LEU A 168 8.92 -5.92 -19.03
C LEU A 168 9.53 -6.50 -20.31
N ARG A 169 8.87 -6.33 -21.47
CA ARG A 169 9.43 -6.75 -22.76
C ARG A 169 10.75 -6.04 -23.08
N LYS A 170 10.79 -4.71 -22.86
CA LYS A 170 12.01 -3.94 -23.07
C LYS A 170 13.13 -4.38 -22.12
N LEU A 171 12.82 -4.48 -20.82
CA LEU A 171 13.78 -4.90 -19.79
C LEU A 171 14.30 -6.33 -20.01
N SER A 172 13.44 -7.23 -20.50
CA SER A 172 13.83 -8.59 -20.86
C SER A 172 14.80 -8.62 -22.03
N ASN A 173 14.54 -7.83 -23.07
CA ASN A 173 15.44 -7.72 -24.23
C ASN A 173 16.81 -7.13 -23.83
N ASP A 174 16.82 -6.20 -22.88
CA ASP A 174 18.04 -5.60 -22.34
C ASP A 174 18.76 -6.52 -21.31
N GLY A 175 18.20 -7.70 -21.00
CA GLY A 175 18.79 -8.67 -20.08
C GLY A 175 18.66 -8.32 -18.58
N HIS A 176 17.74 -7.42 -18.22
CA HIS A 176 17.49 -7.02 -16.84
C HIS A 176 16.57 -8.01 -16.11
N ARG A 177 16.76 -8.13 -14.79
CA ARG A 177 15.89 -8.89 -13.89
C ARG A 177 15.00 -7.95 -13.09
N VAL A 178 13.71 -8.26 -13.01
CA VAL A 178 12.69 -7.38 -12.41
C VAL A 178 12.07 -8.05 -11.19
N LEU A 179 11.89 -7.29 -10.11
CA LEU A 179 11.19 -7.71 -8.91
C LEU A 179 9.92 -6.87 -8.75
N ILE A 180 8.76 -7.52 -8.69
CA ILE A 180 7.46 -6.87 -8.60
C ILE A 180 6.86 -7.12 -7.23
N PHE A 181 6.45 -6.05 -6.55
CA PHE A 181 5.74 -6.11 -5.27
C PHE A 181 4.29 -5.69 -5.45
N SER A 182 3.36 -6.42 -4.82
CA SER A 182 1.94 -6.07 -4.77
C SER A 182 1.38 -6.40 -3.39
N GLN A 183 0.57 -5.50 -2.84
CA GLN A 183 -0.14 -5.73 -1.57
C GLN A 183 -1.39 -6.60 -1.72
N VAL A 184 -1.94 -6.68 -2.94
CA VAL A 184 -3.09 -7.52 -3.27
C VAL A 184 -2.60 -8.76 -4.02
N ASN A 185 -3.32 -9.88 -3.92
CA ASN A 185 -3.06 -11.13 -4.65
C ASN A 185 -3.22 -11.01 -6.19
N LEU A 186 -2.76 -9.91 -6.79
CA LEU A 186 -2.59 -9.74 -8.23
C LEU A 186 -1.69 -10.85 -8.82
N PHE A 187 -0.81 -11.43 -8.00
CA PHE A 187 0.11 -12.49 -8.38
C PHE A 187 -0.59 -13.76 -8.88
N LEU A 188 -1.84 -14.03 -8.46
CA LEU A 188 -2.63 -15.12 -9.05
C LEU A 188 -2.76 -14.95 -10.57
N PHE A 189 -2.91 -13.72 -11.05
CA PHE A 189 -3.11 -13.44 -12.47
C PHE A 189 -1.80 -13.39 -13.28
N LEU A 190 -0.66 -13.19 -12.62
CA LEU A 190 0.66 -13.16 -13.27
C LEU A 190 1.31 -14.54 -13.34
N GLY A 191 0.96 -15.47 -12.45
CA GLY A 191 1.38 -16.88 -12.55
C GLY A 191 0.65 -17.64 -13.67
N ASP A 192 -0.49 -17.11 -14.12
CA ASP A 192 -1.23 -17.58 -15.29
C ASP A 192 -0.61 -17.10 -16.63
N TYR A 193 0.45 -16.28 -16.57
CA TYR A 193 1.13 -15.66 -17.71
C TYR A 193 2.49 -16.29 -18.01
#